data_AF-A0A1B6J6C7-F1
#
_entry.id   AF-A0A1B6J6C7-F1
#
_cell.length_a   1.000
_cell.length_b   1.000
_cell.length_c   1.000
_cell.angle_alpha   90.00
_cell.angle_beta   90.00
_cell.angle_gamma   90.00
#
_symmetry.space_group_name_H-M   'P 1'
#
loop_
_entity.id
_entity.type
_entity.pdbx_description
1 polymer ?
#
loop_
_entity_poly.entity_id
_entity_poly.type
_entity_poly.pdbx_seq_one_letter_code
_entity_poly.pdbx_strand_id
1 'polypeptide(L)'
;MAPKYKLTYINRKGIAEYVRYLLAYLGEDFEDVRLDYDKWKSGSLKHTTPFGRIPYLEVDGKVLTQTIAIARYLGKEAGLGGRNNWEDMQIDIMADTIVDLRTRKC
;
A
#
# COMPACT_ATOMS: atom_id res chain seq x y z
N MET A 1 6.31 -14.12 17.69
CA MET A 1 5.24 -14.26 16.68
C MET A 1 5.69 -13.53 15.43
N ALA A 2 5.41 -14.04 14.23
CA ALA A 2 5.66 -13.30 13.01
C ALA A 2 4.74 -12.05 12.98
N PRO A 3 5.22 -10.91 12.45
CA PRO A 3 4.38 -9.71 12.36
C PRO A 3 3.18 -9.99 11.44
N LYS A 4 2.00 -9.53 11.87
CA LYS A 4 0.73 -9.67 11.13
C LYS A 4 0.80 -9.00 9.76
N TYR A 5 1.51 -7.87 9.69
CA TYR A 5 1.68 -7.05 8.50
C TYR A 5 3.15 -7.00 8.07
N LYS A 6 3.38 -7.16 6.76
CA LYS A 6 4.69 -6.97 6.14
C LYS A 6 4.55 -6.15 4.87
N LEU A 7 5.11 -4.93 4.87
CA LEU A 7 5.07 -4.01 3.75
C LEU A 7 6.40 -4.06 3.01
N THR A 8 6.37 -4.38 1.72
CA THR A 8 7.58 -4.39 0.88
C THR A 8 7.56 -3.24 -0.11
N TYR A 9 8.58 -2.37 -0.06
CA TYR A 9 8.77 -1.28 -1.01
C TYR A 9 10.25 -0.88 -1.13
N ILE A 10 10.59 0.02 -2.06
CA ILE A 10 11.93 0.61 -2.08
C ILE A 10 12.18 1.45 -0.82
N ASN A 11 13.45 1.70 -0.51
CA ASN A 11 13.86 2.63 0.56
C ASN A 11 13.58 4.10 0.21
N ARG A 12 12.29 4.43 0.01
CA ARG A 12 11.74 5.77 -0.17
C ARG A 12 10.34 5.80 0.44
N LYS A 13 9.82 7.01 0.66
CA LYS A 13 8.42 7.23 1.05
C LYS A 13 7.49 6.78 -0.09
N GLY A 14 7.48 7.56 -1.16
CA GLY A 14 6.71 7.28 -2.37
C GLY A 14 5.25 6.97 -2.06
N ILE A 15 4.67 6.04 -2.82
CA ILE A 15 3.27 5.60 -2.61
C ILE A 15 3.11 4.67 -1.41
N ALA A 16 4.16 4.00 -0.95
CA ALA A 16 4.05 3.12 0.22
C ALA A 16 3.80 3.89 1.52
N GLU A 17 4.08 5.19 1.55
CA GLU A 17 3.89 6.02 2.74
C GLU A 17 2.42 6.08 3.19
N TYR A 18 1.46 6.02 2.25
CA TYR A 18 0.04 5.98 2.60
C TYR A 18 -0.28 4.76 3.46
N VAL A 19 0.32 3.62 3.14
CA VAL A 19 0.15 2.36 3.87
C VAL A 19 0.83 2.45 5.23
N ARG A 20 2.05 3.03 5.31
CA ARG A 20 2.75 3.24 6.59
C ARG A 20 1.95 4.11 7.56
N TYR A 21 1.33 5.18 7.06
CA TYR A 21 0.47 6.04 7.88
C TYR A 21 -0.75 5.31 8.41
N LEU A 22 -1.41 4.49 7.59
CA LEU A 22 -2.58 3.73 8.02
C LEU A 22 -2.22 2.65 9.05
N LEU A 23 -1.11 1.94 8.87
CA LEU A 23 -0.62 0.96 9.85
C LEU A 23 -0.25 1.64 11.18
N ALA A 24 0.42 2.79 11.11
CA ALA A 24 0.73 3.58 12.30
C ALA A 24 -0.53 4.12 13.00
N TYR A 25 -1.54 4.55 12.23
CA TYR A 25 -2.83 5.01 12.76
C TYR A 25 -3.58 3.88 13.48
N LEU A 26 -3.52 2.66 12.94
CA LEU A 26 -4.08 1.45 13.55
C LEU A 26 -3.34 1.01 14.83
N GLY A 27 -2.13 1.53 15.08
CA GLY A 27 -1.25 1.08 16.16
C GLY A 27 -0.72 -0.35 15.93
N GLU A 28 -0.71 -0.82 14.68
CA GLU A 28 -0.26 -2.16 14.32
C GLU A 28 1.24 -2.17 14.05
N ASP A 29 1.96 -3.06 14.73
CA ASP A 29 3.37 -3.32 14.42
C ASP A 29 3.48 -4.05 13.07
N PHE A 30 4.41 -3.60 12.23
CA PHE A 30 4.61 -4.18 10.90
C PHE A 30 6.09 -4.24 10.51
N GLU A 31 6.43 -5.22 9.67
CA GLU A 31 7.76 -5.32 9.05
C GLU A 31 7.82 -4.39 7.80
N ASP A 32 8.62 -3.32 7.86
CA ASP A 32 8.87 -2.40 6.72
C ASP A 32 10.10 -2.87 5.92
N VAL A 33 9.88 -3.77 4.96
CA VAL A 33 10.94 -4.28 4.09
C VAL A 33 11.30 -3.24 3.03
N ARG A 34 12.49 -2.65 3.20
CA ARG A 34 13.03 -1.60 2.33
C ARG A 34 14.06 -2.17 1.35
N LEU A 35 13.64 -2.30 0.10
CA LEU A 35 14.45 -2.81 -1.00
C LEU A 35 15.36 -1.72 -1.58
N ASP A 36 16.52 -2.17 -2.05
CA ASP A 36 17.32 -1.41 -3.01
C ASP A 36 16.66 -1.49 -4.40
N TYR A 37 16.40 -0.33 -5.01
CA TYR A 37 15.66 -0.28 -6.27
C TYR A 37 16.40 -0.94 -7.43
N ASP A 38 17.72 -0.73 -7.52
CA ASP A 38 18.51 -1.24 -8.64
C ASP A 38 18.63 -2.76 -8.54
N LYS A 39 18.91 -3.27 -7.33
CA LYS A 39 18.91 -4.72 -7.07
C LYS A 39 17.54 -5.36 -7.32
N TRP A 40 16.45 -4.70 -6.93
CA TRP A 40 15.11 -5.18 -7.24
C TRP A 40 14.86 -5.20 -8.76
N LYS A 41 15.19 -4.11 -9.46
CA LYS A 41 14.91 -3.95 -10.89
C LYS A 41 15.71 -4.91 -11.77
N SER A 42 16.98 -5.16 -11.44
CA SER A 42 17.88 -6.03 -12.21
C SER A 42 17.89 -7.48 -11.73
N GLY A 43 17.34 -7.76 -10.56
CA GLY A 43 17.40 -9.08 -9.92
C GLY A 43 16.20 -9.98 -10.20
N SER A 44 16.33 -11.24 -9.77
CA SER A 44 15.25 -12.25 -9.82
C SER A 44 14.03 -11.85 -8.98
N LEU A 45 14.22 -10.98 -7.98
CA LEU A 45 13.16 -10.55 -7.06
C LEU A 45 11.99 -9.86 -7.78
N LYS A 46 12.23 -9.17 -8.90
CA LYS A 46 11.15 -8.58 -9.71
C LYS A 46 10.22 -9.64 -10.30
N HIS A 47 10.75 -10.81 -10.67
CA HIS A 47 9.98 -11.90 -11.26
C HIS A 47 9.12 -12.64 -10.22
N THR A 48 9.56 -12.66 -8.96
CA THR A 48 8.81 -13.22 -7.84
C THR A 48 7.88 -12.20 -7.19
N THR A 49 8.04 -10.91 -7.50
CA THR A 49 7.15 -9.84 -7.02
C THR A 49 5.78 -10.00 -7.67
N PRO A 50 4.67 -9.94 -6.91
CA PRO A 50 3.32 -9.96 -7.44
C PRO A 50 3.13 -8.95 -8.59
N PHE A 51 2.69 -9.44 -9.75
CA PHE A 51 2.53 -8.65 -10.99
C PHE A 51 3.79 -7.85 -11.41
N GLY A 52 4.97 -8.17 -10.88
CA GLY A 52 6.20 -7.40 -11.10
C GLY A 52 6.13 -5.95 -10.61
N ARG A 53 5.29 -5.65 -9.60
CA ARG A 53 5.05 -4.29 -9.09
C ARG A 53 5.19 -4.20 -7.57
N ILE A 54 5.72 -3.08 -7.12
CA ILE A 54 5.80 -2.68 -5.71
C ILE A 54 5.11 -1.33 -5.52
N PRO A 55 4.54 -1.03 -4.33
CA PRO A 55 4.54 -1.84 -3.11
C PRO A 55 3.50 -2.96 -3.12
N TYR A 56 3.71 -3.94 -2.24
CA TYR A 56 2.71 -4.94 -1.86
C TYR A 56 2.74 -5.12 -0.33
N LEU A 57 1.60 -5.50 0.23
CA LEU A 57 1.40 -5.74 1.67
C LEU A 57 1.04 -7.20 1.87
N GLU A 58 1.74 -7.90 2.75
CA GLU A 58 1.36 -9.23 3.21
C GLU A 58 0.58 -9.09 4.52
N VAL A 59 -0.59 -9.73 4.59
CA VAL A 59 -1.48 -9.77 5.77
C VAL A 59 -1.78 -11.23 6.07
N ASP A 60 -1.27 -11.76 7.18
CA ASP A 60 -1.45 -13.17 7.57
C ASP A 60 -1.09 -14.16 6.44
N GLY A 61 0.00 -13.87 5.70
CA GLY A 61 0.47 -14.68 4.57
C GLY A 61 -0.30 -14.48 3.26
N LYS A 62 -1.33 -13.63 3.21
CA LYS A 62 -2.04 -13.25 1.99
C LYS A 62 -1.43 -11.98 1.41
N VAL A 63 -1.19 -11.97 0.10
CA VAL A 63 -0.52 -10.84 -0.57
C VAL A 63 -1.55 -9.90 -1.19
N LEU A 64 -1.51 -8.63 -0.79
CA LEU A 64 -2.29 -7.53 -1.34
C LEU A 64 -1.40 -6.65 -2.20
N THR A 65 -1.90 -6.23 -3.35
CA THR A 65 -1.20 -5.37 -4.31
C THR A 65 -2.06 -4.15 -4.64
N GLN A 66 -1.48 -3.17 -5.33
CA GLN A 66 -2.09 -1.85 -5.62
C GLN A 66 -2.30 -1.00 -4.37
N THR A 67 -1.53 0.08 -4.29
CA THR A 67 -1.46 0.91 -3.07
C THR A 67 -2.82 1.46 -2.64
N ILE A 68 -3.67 1.91 -3.57
CA ILE A 68 -4.99 2.47 -3.21
C ILE A 68 -5.95 1.37 -2.72
N ALA A 69 -5.89 0.18 -3.31
CA ALA A 69 -6.68 -0.95 -2.82
C ALA A 69 -6.26 -1.35 -1.40
N ILE A 70 -4.95 -1.39 -1.14
CA ILE A 70 -4.40 -1.62 0.21
C ILE A 70 -4.84 -0.53 1.18
N ALA A 71 -4.75 0.74 0.77
CA ALA A 71 -5.15 1.88 1.60
C ALA A 71 -6.65 1.83 1.94
N ARG A 72 -7.51 1.47 0.98
CA ARG A 72 -8.95 1.28 1.20
C ARG A 72 -9.23 0.13 2.18
N TYR A 73 -8.53 -0.99 2.03
CA TYR A 73 -8.64 -2.11 2.97
C TYR A 73 -8.28 -1.69 4.40
N LEU A 74 -7.09 -1.10 4.59
CA LEU A 74 -6.66 -0.63 5.91
C LEU A 74 -7.52 0.51 6.46
N GLY A 75 -8.02 1.40 5.61
CA GLY A 75 -8.94 2.46 6.00
C GLY A 75 -10.25 1.90 6.57
N LYS A 76 -10.77 0.82 6.00
CA LYS A 76 -11.94 0.11 6.56
C LYS A 76 -11.63 -0.55 7.90
N GLU A 77 -10.49 -1.22 8.02
CA GLU A 77 -10.04 -1.79 9.30
C GLU A 77 -9.87 -0.70 10.38
N ALA A 78 -9.46 0.52 9.98
CA ALA A 78 -9.26 1.66 10.86
C ALA A 78 -10.55 2.44 11.20
N GLY A 79 -11.71 2.02 10.68
CA GLY A 79 -12.96 2.75 10.86
C GLY A 79 -12.98 4.12 10.16
N LEU A 80 -12.12 4.32 9.15
CA LEU A 80 -12.04 5.53 8.33
C LEU A 80 -12.88 5.44 7.04
N GLY A 81 -13.68 4.38 6.90
CA GLY A 81 -14.63 4.24 5.80
C GLY A 81 -15.84 5.17 5.95
N GLY A 82 -16.57 5.35 4.86
CA GLY A 82 -17.84 6.07 4.86
C GLY A 82 -18.93 5.29 5.59
N ARG A 83 -19.99 5.98 6.01
CA ARG A 83 -21.14 5.35 6.69
C ARG A 83 -22.01 4.52 5.75
N ASN A 84 -21.87 4.73 4.45
CA ASN A 84 -22.63 4.06 3.40
C ASN A 84 -21.83 4.07 2.08
N ASN A 85 -22.36 3.38 1.07
CA ASN A 85 -21.72 3.27 -0.25
C ASN A 85 -21.49 4.62 -0.93
N TRP A 86 -22.32 5.64 -0.66
CA TRP A 86 -22.17 6.96 -1.25
C TRP A 86 -20.97 7.71 -0.66
N GLU A 87 -20.79 7.65 0.66
CA GLU A 87 -19.64 8.24 1.34
C GLU A 87 -18.34 7.49 1.00
N ASP A 88 -18.37 6.16 0.92
CA ASP A 88 -17.23 5.35 0.43
C ASP A 88 -16.84 5.79 -0.99
N MET A 89 -17.81 5.99 -1.88
CA MET A 89 -17.55 6.47 -3.25
C MET A 89 -16.94 7.88 -3.25
N GLN A 90 -17.36 8.77 -2.35
CA GLN A 90 -16.76 10.11 -2.24
C GLN A 90 -15.29 10.04 -1.80
N ILE A 91 -14.96 9.13 -0.87
CA ILE A 91 -13.57 8.86 -0.47
C ILE A 91 -12.77 8.33 -1.67
N ASP A 92 -13.34 7.41 -2.44
CA ASP A 92 -12.71 6.83 -3.63
C ASP A 92 -12.42 7.86 -4.71
N ILE A 93 -13.39 8.74 -5.01
CA ILE A 93 -13.20 9.85 -5.96
C ILE A 93 -12.00 10.70 -5.55
N MET A 94 -11.89 11.05 -4.26
CA MET A 94 -10.78 11.87 -3.76
C MET A 94 -9.44 11.12 -3.85
N ALA A 95 -9.39 9.85 -3.44
CA ALA A 95 -8.19 9.04 -3.49
C ALA A 95 -7.67 8.86 -4.94
N ASP A 96 -8.56 8.56 -5.88
CA ASP A 96 -8.21 8.35 -7.27
C ASP A 96 -7.85 9.67 -7.97
N THR A 97 -8.52 10.78 -7.64
CA THR A 97 -8.13 12.11 -8.13
C THR A 97 -6.70 12.46 -7.72
N ILE A 98 -6.28 12.13 -6.49
CA ILE A 98 -4.89 12.33 -6.03
C ILE A 98 -3.92 11.45 -6.83
N VAL A 99 -4.31 10.23 -7.20
CA VAL A 99 -3.50 9.37 -8.07
C VAL A 99 -3.35 9.96 -9.46
N ASP A 100 -4.42 10.48 -10.05
CA ASP A 100 -4.39 11.11 -11.37
C ASP A 100 -3.50 12.34 -11.36
N LEU A 101 -3.64 13.23 -10.35
CA LEU A 101 -2.77 14.39 -10.19
C LEU A 101 -1.28 14.01 -10.06
N ARG A 102 -0.99 12.95 -9.32
CA ARG A 102 0.39 12.44 -9.13
C ARG A 102 0.97 11.83 -10.41
N THR A 103 0.14 11.17 -11.22
CA THR A 103 0.59 10.43 -12.42
C THR A 103 0.55 11.28 -13.68
N ARG A 104 -0.16 12.41 -13.66
CA ARG A 104 -0.19 13.39 -14.75
C ARG A 104 1.22 13.86 -15.06
N LYS A 105 1.69 13.56 -16.28
CA LYS A 105 2.91 14.15 -16.83
C LYS A 105 2.55 15.54 -17.37
N CYS A 106 3.32 16.55 -16.97
CA CYS A 106 3.29 17.87 -17.61
C CYS A 106 3.71 17.75 -19.08
#